data_AF-A0A2H0QA94-F1
#
_entry.id   AF-A0A2H0QA94-F1
#
_cell.length_a   1.000
_cell.length_b   1.000
_cell.length_c   1.000
_cell.angle_alpha   90.00
_cell.angle_beta   90.00
_cell.angle_gamma   90.00
#
_symmetry.space_group_name_H-M   'P 1'
#
loop_
_entity.id
_entity.type
_entity.pdbx_description
1 polymer ?
#
loop_
_entity_poly.entity_id
_entity_poly.type
_entity_poly.pdbx_seq_one_letter_code
_entity_poly.pdbx_strand_id
1 'polypeptide(L)'
;MTSRLVETSNFLIANTHKNINHFEKIEELIKNSKQVRIICPFISKSKAERLVQYQTEERHIEVITEITRRGIATGVQLPSTLKILLEGGVKVSYIGGNLHSKIFWFDDDKILITSANLTNNGLENNFEIGVLFDKPCNPCLAKGIDFFKIHKRINNLWNDLKRKETSLSVKSLQYLLDIEAQTKEIRNKLLQHSDGDIGIKYAPSPKESDNLSQIDIDLEAGGLFKGFTQEDWSAFDHGFAEINKENVEKVKEILTKKIHPILQRFYEGLQFSRELPIKLEDFDRGYSLNRWVKNYFPNYRYLWLVRKRKDKNPIQHIGEPSLIIGIGKDEKKGNWFEIRAGVEELNEPKLTKFGRQFLLNIKQDISRTIDTLQSLGEGWFLTHENKIGETYSEIATKNISREILLNLIEAYLTDQRERIADIHIRRKYYLNDSSDAAILLSEKIIFNTANDMKSLLYFFDLAHKRI
;
A
#
# COMPACT_ATOMS: atom_id res chain seq x y z
N MET A 1 29.84 11.15 34.78
CA MET A 1 29.06 10.88 33.54
C MET A 1 27.71 10.24 33.81
N THR A 2 27.48 9.62 34.97
CA THR A 2 26.23 8.93 35.33
C THR A 2 25.05 9.84 35.71
N SER A 3 25.26 11.09 36.14
CA SER A 3 24.15 12.00 36.51
C SER A 3 23.39 12.59 35.31
N ARG A 4 24.04 12.80 34.16
CA ARG A 4 23.41 13.40 32.96
C ARG A 4 22.49 12.44 32.19
N LEU A 5 22.72 11.13 32.30
CA LEU A 5 21.92 10.12 31.60
C LEU A 5 20.56 9.85 32.28
N VAL A 6 20.48 10.06 33.61
CA VAL A 6 19.24 9.91 34.38
C VAL A 6 18.27 11.09 34.15
N GLU A 7 18.78 12.28 33.81
CA GLU A 7 17.92 13.43 33.48
C GLU A 7 17.24 13.30 32.11
N THR A 8 17.85 12.63 31.14
CA THR A 8 17.29 12.50 29.78
C THR A 8 16.12 11.52 29.66
N SER A 9 16.01 10.53 30.55
CA SER A 9 14.95 9.51 30.49
C SER A 9 13.56 10.04 30.86
N ASN A 10 13.47 11.18 31.55
CA ASN A 10 12.18 11.72 32.00
C ASN A 10 11.41 12.47 30.89
N PHE A 11 12.06 12.76 29.77
CA PHE A 11 11.49 13.53 28.66
C PHE A 11 11.11 12.66 27.46
N LEU A 12 11.70 11.46 27.34
CA LEU A 12 11.35 10.51 26.30
C LEU A 12 10.28 9.55 26.82
N ILE A 13 9.15 9.52 26.13
CA ILE A 13 8.07 8.59 26.41
C ILE A 13 8.11 7.53 25.31
N ALA A 14 8.15 6.26 25.69
CA ALA A 14 8.14 5.18 24.72
C ALA A 14 7.32 4.02 25.25
N ASN A 15 6.47 3.46 24.40
CA ASN A 15 5.78 2.21 24.74
C ASN A 15 6.81 1.09 24.67
N THR A 16 7.32 0.68 25.83
CA THR A 16 8.26 -0.43 25.96
C THR A 16 7.74 -1.38 27.03
N HIS A 17 7.99 -2.68 26.89
CA HIS A 17 7.48 -3.72 27.79
C HIS A 17 7.92 -3.57 29.28
N LYS A 18 8.69 -2.53 29.64
CA LYS A 18 9.28 -2.36 30.97
C LYS A 18 9.20 -0.91 31.54
N ASN A 19 8.53 0.05 30.87
CA ASN A 19 8.49 1.46 31.29
C ASN A 19 7.08 2.09 31.20
N ILE A 20 6.94 3.33 31.70
CA ILE A 20 5.78 4.22 31.55
C ILE A 20 5.35 4.29 30.08
N ASN A 21 4.14 3.84 29.77
CA ASN A 21 3.59 3.96 28.42
C ASN A 21 2.98 5.36 28.18
N HIS A 22 2.66 5.68 26.93
CA HIS A 22 2.08 6.98 26.58
C HIS A 22 0.78 7.24 27.35
N PHE A 23 -0.04 6.21 27.56
CA PHE A 23 -1.32 6.34 28.25
C PHE A 23 -1.15 6.83 29.69
N GLU A 24 -0.33 6.15 30.49
CA GLU A 24 -0.07 6.48 31.89
C GLU A 24 0.45 7.91 32.04
N LYS A 25 1.40 8.30 31.17
CA LYS A 25 1.97 9.65 31.23
C LYS A 25 0.98 10.73 30.82
N ILE A 26 0.20 10.49 29.76
CA ILE A 26 -0.85 11.43 29.34
C ILE A 26 -1.91 11.56 30.44
N GLU A 27 -2.37 10.47 31.05
CA GLU A 27 -3.31 10.53 32.17
C GLU A 27 -2.77 11.35 33.34
N GLU A 28 -1.52 11.11 33.74
CA GLU A 28 -0.85 11.85 34.82
C GLU A 28 -0.84 13.36 34.50
N LEU A 29 -0.45 13.73 33.28
CA LEU A 29 -0.39 15.13 32.85
C LEU A 29 -1.79 15.77 32.80
N ILE A 30 -2.80 15.07 32.27
CA ILE A 30 -4.19 15.58 32.24
C ILE A 30 -4.68 15.84 33.66
N LYS A 31 -4.52 14.88 34.59
CA LYS A 31 -5.01 15.01 35.99
C LYS A 31 -4.39 16.21 36.71
N ASN A 32 -3.14 16.53 36.39
CA ASN A 32 -2.40 17.64 37.01
C ASN A 32 -2.57 18.98 36.29
N SER A 33 -3.41 19.06 35.25
CA SER A 33 -3.60 20.28 34.45
C SER A 33 -5.01 20.84 34.56
N LYS A 34 -5.16 22.15 34.37
CA LYS A 34 -6.47 22.85 34.27
C LYS A 34 -6.91 23.05 32.81
N GLN A 35 -5.99 23.30 31.89
CA GLN A 35 -6.24 23.44 30.47
C GLN A 35 -5.49 22.36 29.71
N VAL A 36 -6.22 21.56 28.94
CA VAL A 36 -5.67 20.52 28.08
C VAL A 36 -6.11 20.77 26.65
N ARG A 37 -5.15 20.95 25.75
CA ARG A 37 -5.37 21.09 24.31
C ARG A 37 -4.76 19.89 23.60
N ILE A 38 -5.56 19.21 22.78
CA ILE A 38 -5.17 18.00 22.08
C ILE A 38 -5.33 18.22 20.58
N ILE A 39 -4.26 17.97 19.82
CA ILE A 39 -4.31 17.82 18.36
C ILE A 39 -4.03 16.36 18.07
N CYS A 40 -5.00 15.61 17.55
CA CYS A 40 -4.79 14.20 17.22
C CYS A 40 -5.78 13.74 16.15
N PRO A 41 -5.35 13.12 15.04
CA PRO A 41 -6.22 12.78 13.92
C PRO A 41 -7.13 11.57 14.17
N PHE A 42 -6.70 10.66 15.05
CA PHE A 42 -7.43 9.43 15.36
C PHE A 42 -7.65 9.33 16.86
N ILE A 43 -8.89 9.02 17.23
CA ILE A 43 -9.34 8.87 18.61
C ILE A 43 -10.21 7.63 18.66
N SER A 44 -9.84 6.65 19.49
CA SER A 44 -10.70 5.47 19.71
C SER A 44 -11.81 5.79 20.70
N LYS A 45 -12.93 5.07 20.59
CA LYS A 45 -14.07 5.19 21.50
C LYS A 45 -13.67 5.09 22.98
N SER A 46 -12.91 4.05 23.33
CA SER A 46 -12.41 3.82 24.70
C SER A 46 -11.60 4.99 25.25
N LYS A 47 -10.73 5.59 24.44
CA LYS A 47 -9.91 6.72 24.88
C LYS A 47 -10.73 8.02 24.95
N ALA A 48 -11.74 8.19 24.10
CA ALA A 48 -12.71 9.27 24.25
C ALA A 48 -13.52 9.16 25.56
N GLU A 49 -14.06 7.98 25.86
CA GLU A 49 -14.75 7.72 27.13
C GLU A 49 -13.86 8.03 28.34
N ARG A 50 -12.57 7.68 28.23
CA ARG A 50 -11.60 7.98 29.28
C ARG A 50 -11.31 9.48 29.41
N LEU A 51 -11.15 10.21 28.31
CA LEU A 51 -10.95 11.67 28.34
C LEU A 51 -12.10 12.40 29.02
N VAL A 52 -13.35 11.99 28.75
CA VAL A 52 -14.54 12.59 29.36
C VAL A 52 -14.50 12.51 30.88
N GLN A 53 -13.93 11.45 31.45
CA GLN A 53 -13.80 11.31 32.92
C GLN A 53 -12.87 12.35 33.55
N TYR A 54 -12.02 13.01 32.76
CA TYR A 54 -11.14 14.07 33.23
C TYR A 54 -11.71 15.47 33.03
N GLN A 55 -12.73 15.61 32.20
CA GLN A 55 -13.43 16.87 32.02
C GLN A 55 -14.17 17.23 33.32
N THR A 56 -13.85 18.39 33.90
CA THR A 56 -14.52 18.91 35.12
C THR A 56 -14.77 20.40 34.97
N GLU A 57 -15.44 21.03 35.94
CA GLU A 57 -15.58 22.49 35.97
C GLU A 57 -14.23 23.22 36.10
N GLU A 58 -13.26 22.59 36.78
CA GLU A 58 -11.91 23.14 36.98
C GLU A 58 -10.90 22.72 35.89
N ARG A 59 -11.24 21.72 35.07
CA ARG A 59 -10.39 21.18 34.01
C ARG A 59 -11.10 21.20 32.66
N HIS A 60 -10.59 21.98 31.73
CA HIS A 60 -11.13 22.14 30.38
C HIS A 60 -10.26 21.41 29.36
N ILE A 61 -10.89 20.50 28.61
CA ILE A 61 -10.28 19.75 27.52
C ILE A 61 -10.82 20.25 26.20
N GLU A 62 -9.91 20.56 25.27
CA GLU A 62 -10.21 20.98 23.91
C GLU A 62 -9.48 20.09 22.91
N VAL A 63 -10.21 19.53 21.95
CA VAL A 63 -9.72 18.56 20.98
C VAL A 63 -9.93 19.09 19.57
N ILE A 64 -8.86 19.13 18.79
CA ILE A 64 -8.90 19.28 17.33
C ILE A 64 -8.53 17.93 16.72
N THR A 65 -9.48 17.32 16.00
CA THR A 65 -9.30 16.02 15.34
C THR A 65 -9.47 16.10 13.83
N GLU A 66 -9.28 15.00 13.14
CA GLU A 66 -9.60 14.86 11.73
C GLU A 66 -10.92 14.12 11.56
N ILE A 67 -11.73 14.54 10.59
CA ILE A 67 -12.83 13.71 10.11
C ILE A 67 -12.96 13.82 8.60
N THR A 68 -13.00 12.66 7.95
CA THR A 68 -13.15 12.56 6.50
C THR A 68 -14.24 11.57 6.17
N ARG A 69 -14.96 11.76 5.06
CA ARG A 69 -15.94 10.78 4.58
C ARG A 69 -15.33 9.39 4.42
N ARG A 70 -14.07 9.34 3.96
CA ARG A 70 -13.29 8.11 3.83
C ARG A 70 -13.09 7.43 5.18
N GLY A 71 -12.63 8.16 6.19
CA GLY A 71 -12.39 7.63 7.53
C GLY A 71 -13.67 7.06 8.16
N ILE A 72 -14.81 7.74 7.97
CA ILE A 72 -16.12 7.26 8.41
C ILE A 72 -16.51 5.97 7.68
N ALA A 73 -16.38 5.96 6.34
CA ALA A 73 -16.74 4.81 5.53
C ALA A 73 -15.93 3.55 5.89
N THR A 74 -14.64 3.71 6.20
CA THR A 74 -13.77 2.61 6.62
C THR A 74 -13.96 2.19 8.07
N GLY A 75 -14.59 3.01 8.91
CA GLY A 75 -14.77 2.75 10.34
C GLY A 75 -13.64 3.24 11.26
N VAL A 76 -12.52 3.72 10.71
CA VAL A 76 -11.39 4.25 11.49
C VAL A 76 -11.67 5.60 12.15
N GLN A 77 -12.64 6.37 11.63
CA GLN A 77 -13.13 7.61 12.25
C GLN A 77 -14.62 7.47 12.52
N LEU A 78 -15.00 7.41 13.80
CA LEU A 78 -16.39 7.22 14.20
C LEU A 78 -16.98 8.54 14.71
N PRO A 79 -17.92 9.17 14.00
CA PRO A 79 -18.69 10.32 14.51
C PRO A 79 -19.30 10.08 15.89
N SER A 80 -19.71 8.85 16.20
CA SER A 80 -20.15 8.40 17.52
C SER A 80 -19.10 8.58 18.62
N THR A 81 -17.81 8.53 18.29
CA THR A 81 -16.72 8.86 19.23
C THR A 81 -16.67 10.35 19.52
N LEU A 82 -16.91 11.21 18.51
CA LEU A 82 -16.99 12.66 18.72
C LEU A 82 -18.22 13.05 19.53
N LYS A 83 -19.33 12.32 19.36
CA LYS A 83 -20.53 12.47 20.18
C LYS A 83 -20.22 12.28 21.66
N ILE A 84 -19.49 11.22 22.03
CA ILE A 84 -19.10 10.95 23.42
C ILE A 84 -18.33 12.12 24.02
N LEU A 85 -17.34 12.65 23.29
CA LEU A 85 -16.56 13.80 23.75
C LEU A 85 -17.43 15.05 23.95
N LEU A 86 -18.28 15.36 22.96
CA LEU A 86 -19.15 16.54 23.01
C LEU A 86 -20.15 16.46 24.16
N GLU A 87 -20.80 15.31 24.35
CA GLU A 87 -21.75 15.07 25.46
C GLU A 87 -21.05 15.07 26.82
N GLY A 88 -19.79 14.69 26.86
CA GLY A 88 -18.93 14.76 28.05
C GLY A 88 -18.41 16.16 28.40
N GLY A 89 -18.84 17.20 27.67
CA GLY A 89 -18.43 18.58 27.91
C GLY A 89 -17.04 18.94 27.37
N VAL A 90 -16.41 18.05 26.59
CA VAL A 90 -15.15 18.35 25.90
C VAL A 90 -15.46 19.25 24.71
N LYS A 91 -14.64 20.29 24.50
CA LYS A 91 -14.77 21.14 23.31
C LYS A 91 -14.13 20.43 22.12
N VAL A 92 -14.94 20.07 21.13
CA VAL A 92 -14.49 19.30 19.95
C VAL A 92 -14.63 20.13 18.68
N SER A 93 -13.57 20.11 17.88
CA SER A 93 -13.58 20.60 16.50
C SER A 93 -12.84 19.62 15.59
N TYR A 94 -13.08 19.73 14.29
CA TYR A 94 -12.46 18.84 13.31
C TYR A 94 -11.95 19.56 12.06
N ILE A 95 -10.99 18.95 11.39
CA ILE A 95 -10.48 19.33 10.09
C ILE A 95 -10.87 18.27 9.05
N GLY A 96 -11.26 18.70 7.85
CA GLY A 96 -11.70 17.84 6.75
C GLY A 96 -10.59 17.08 6.00
N GLY A 97 -9.43 16.85 6.63
CA GLY A 97 -8.26 16.20 6.00
C GLY A 97 -6.92 16.91 6.28
N ASN A 98 -5.82 16.18 6.07
CA ASN A 98 -4.42 16.64 6.21
C ASN A 98 -4.00 16.96 7.66
N LEU A 99 -4.65 16.39 8.66
CA LEU A 99 -4.17 16.46 10.04
C LEU A 99 -3.36 15.21 10.35
N HIS A 100 -2.09 15.35 10.68
CA HIS A 100 -1.24 14.22 11.04
C HIS A 100 -0.48 14.40 12.36
N SER A 101 -0.50 15.62 12.92
CA SER A 101 0.16 15.94 14.18
C SER A 101 -0.53 15.25 15.36
N LYS A 102 0.27 14.71 16.30
CA LYS A 102 -0.20 14.25 17.61
C LYS A 102 0.51 15.05 18.70
N ILE A 103 -0.22 16.00 19.29
CA ILE A 103 0.32 16.96 20.24
C ILE A 103 -0.67 17.07 21.41
N PHE A 104 -0.13 16.96 22.63
CA PHE A 104 -0.86 17.19 23.87
C PHE A 104 -0.23 18.36 24.59
N TRP A 105 -1.03 19.34 24.97
CA TRP A 105 -0.57 20.61 25.51
C TRP A 105 -1.33 20.94 26.79
N PHE A 106 -0.58 21.17 27.86
CA PHE A 106 -1.06 21.23 29.24
C PHE A 106 -0.65 22.57 29.87
N ASP A 107 -1.61 23.35 30.40
CA ASP A 107 -1.43 24.59 31.19
C ASP A 107 -0.44 25.64 30.63
N ASP A 108 -0.14 25.60 29.33
CA ASP A 108 0.90 26.39 28.66
C ASP A 108 2.34 26.16 29.19
N ASP A 109 2.56 25.13 30.01
CA ASP A 109 3.85 24.81 30.63
C ASP A 109 4.43 23.45 30.22
N LYS A 110 3.59 22.52 29.72
CA LYS A 110 4.02 21.20 29.24
C LYS A 110 3.45 20.88 27.87
N ILE A 111 4.30 20.36 26.99
CA ILE A 111 3.92 19.94 25.63
C ILE A 111 4.49 18.57 25.37
N LEU A 112 3.63 17.60 25.03
CA LEU A 112 4.04 16.30 24.51
C LEU A 112 3.81 16.26 23.00
N ILE A 113 4.87 16.00 22.24
CA ILE A 113 4.81 15.71 20.81
C ILE A 113 5.15 14.24 20.62
N THR A 114 4.29 13.47 19.96
CA THR A 114 4.45 12.02 19.84
C THR A 114 4.04 11.49 18.46
N SER A 115 4.46 10.27 18.15
CA SER A 115 3.93 9.48 17.04
C SER A 115 2.60 8.78 17.39
N ALA A 116 2.29 8.63 18.68
CA ALA A 116 1.11 7.94 19.17
C ALA A 116 -0.22 8.68 18.87
N ASN A 117 -1.16 8.02 18.21
CA ASN A 117 -2.55 8.46 18.18
C ASN A 117 -3.25 8.21 19.53
N LEU A 118 -4.38 8.88 19.76
CA LEU A 118 -5.22 8.68 20.95
C LEU A 118 -6.11 7.43 20.78
N THR A 119 -5.47 6.29 20.55
CA THR A 119 -6.10 4.97 20.36
C THR A 119 -5.52 3.98 21.36
N ASN A 120 -6.18 2.85 21.61
CA ASN A 120 -5.61 1.80 22.48
C ASN A 120 -4.22 1.38 21.98
N ASN A 121 -4.11 1.13 20.67
CA ASN A 121 -2.84 0.69 20.09
C ASN A 121 -1.77 1.77 20.11
N GLY A 122 -2.10 3.02 19.75
CA GLY A 122 -1.14 4.11 19.83
C GLY A 122 -0.62 4.34 21.25
N LEU A 123 -1.47 4.27 22.27
CA LEU A 123 -1.04 4.62 23.62
C LEU A 123 -0.40 3.47 24.42
N GLU A 124 -0.65 2.21 24.06
CA GLU A 124 -0.26 1.04 24.87
C GLU A 124 0.51 -0.04 24.11
N ASN A 125 0.19 -0.31 22.84
CA ASN A 125 0.67 -1.52 22.14
C ASN A 125 1.74 -1.24 21.08
N ASN A 126 1.60 -0.17 20.31
CA ASN A 126 2.52 0.18 19.23
C ASN A 126 3.87 0.66 19.79
N PHE A 127 4.95 0.41 19.07
CA PHE A 127 6.27 1.00 19.34
C PHE A 127 6.28 2.49 19.00
N GLU A 128 5.71 3.31 19.88
CA GLU A 128 5.64 4.76 19.73
C GLU A 128 6.74 5.46 20.51
N ILE A 129 7.11 6.66 20.06
CA ILE A 129 8.03 7.55 20.76
C ILE A 129 7.46 8.96 20.84
N GLY A 130 7.61 9.58 22.01
CA GLY A 130 7.20 10.93 22.31
C GLY A 130 8.28 11.72 23.05
N VAL A 131 8.24 13.03 22.89
CA VAL A 131 9.11 13.98 23.58
C VAL A 131 8.23 14.94 24.38
N LEU A 132 8.40 14.91 25.70
CA LEU A 132 7.80 15.84 26.65
C LEU A 132 8.73 17.05 26.83
N PHE A 133 8.17 18.24 26.69
CA PHE A 133 8.80 19.53 26.96
C PHE A 133 8.12 20.15 28.18
N ASP A 134 8.91 20.64 29.15
CA ASP A 134 8.42 21.25 30.39
C ASP A 134 9.14 22.58 30.68
N LYS A 135 8.48 23.49 31.40
CA LYS A 135 9.03 24.79 31.84
C LYS A 135 9.63 24.64 33.26
N PRO A 136 10.79 25.24 33.60
CA PRO A 136 11.54 26.26 32.87
C PRO A 136 12.68 25.73 31.98
N CYS A 137 12.89 24.41 31.91
CA CYS A 137 14.07 23.82 31.26
C CYS A 137 13.70 22.76 30.22
N ASN A 138 14.16 23.00 28.99
CA ASN A 138 14.03 22.10 27.85
C ASN A 138 14.88 20.83 28.07
N PRO A 139 14.45 19.65 27.57
CA PRO A 139 15.43 18.61 27.29
C PRO A 139 16.45 19.17 26.30
N CYS A 140 17.74 19.09 26.64
CA CYS A 140 18.87 19.59 25.87
C CYS A 140 19.08 18.76 24.58
N LEU A 141 18.09 18.70 23.69
CA LEU A 141 18.12 17.82 22.51
C LEU A 141 18.91 18.44 21.34
N ALA A 142 19.05 19.78 21.29
CA ALA A 142 19.90 20.48 20.33
C ALA A 142 20.27 21.90 20.81
N LYS A 143 21.45 22.40 20.42
CA LYS A 143 21.83 23.82 20.65
C LYS A 143 20.78 24.75 20.03
N GLY A 144 20.18 25.61 20.85
CA GLY A 144 19.32 26.70 20.39
C GLY A 144 17.83 26.39 20.25
N ILE A 145 17.35 25.22 20.67
CA ILE A 145 15.92 24.93 20.84
C ILE A 145 15.60 25.02 22.34
N ASP A 146 14.71 25.94 22.72
CA ASP A 146 14.18 26.09 24.07
C ASP A 146 12.64 25.86 24.09
N PHE A 147 12.07 25.75 25.29
CA PHE A 147 10.64 25.54 25.48
C PHE A 147 9.82 26.64 24.79
N PHE A 148 10.24 27.91 24.91
CA PHE A 148 9.52 29.05 24.36
C PHE A 148 9.44 29.02 22.83
N LYS A 149 10.47 28.55 22.14
CA LYS A 149 10.45 28.36 20.67
C LYS A 149 9.49 27.25 20.25
N ILE A 150 9.49 26.12 20.97
CA ILE A 150 8.55 25.03 20.72
C ILE A 150 7.12 25.52 20.98
N HIS A 151 6.88 26.10 22.15
CA HIS A 151 5.61 26.71 22.52
C HIS A 151 5.11 27.70 21.48
N LYS A 152 5.95 28.62 21.00
CA LYS A 152 5.58 29.58 19.93
C LYS A 152 5.16 28.86 18.64
N ARG A 153 5.89 27.82 18.22
CA ARG A 153 5.54 27.04 17.01
C ARG A 153 4.24 26.29 17.17
N ILE A 154 4.03 25.65 18.32
CA ILE A 154 2.80 24.89 18.62
C ILE A 154 1.61 25.83 18.73
N ASN A 155 1.77 26.99 19.35
CA ASN A 155 0.74 28.03 19.40
C ASN A 155 0.37 28.53 17.99
N ASN A 156 1.37 28.76 17.12
CA ASN A 156 1.10 29.11 15.71
C ASN A 156 0.31 28.01 14.99
N LEU A 157 0.73 26.75 15.13
CA LEU A 157 0.01 25.60 14.55
C LEU A 157 -1.44 25.52 15.08
N TRP A 158 -1.62 25.67 16.39
CA TRP A 158 -2.94 25.66 17.02
C TRP A 158 -3.83 26.75 16.42
N ASN A 159 -3.32 27.98 16.34
CA ASN A 159 -4.06 29.10 15.74
C ASN A 159 -4.37 28.86 14.26
N ASP A 160 -3.47 28.23 13.51
CA ASP A 160 -3.68 27.88 12.09
C ASP A 160 -4.78 26.83 11.94
N LEU A 161 -4.81 25.83 12.81
CA LEU A 161 -5.86 24.82 12.86
C LEU A 161 -7.20 25.47 13.27
N LYS A 162 -7.21 26.34 14.28
CA LYS A 162 -8.40 27.10 14.71
C LYS A 162 -9.05 27.90 13.60
N ARG A 163 -8.27 28.43 12.65
CA ARG A 163 -8.82 29.15 11.49
C ARG A 163 -9.42 28.24 10.42
N LYS A 164 -9.07 26.95 10.42
CA LYS A 164 -9.52 25.94 9.44
C LYS A 164 -10.52 24.95 10.02
N GLU A 165 -10.70 24.95 11.33
CA GLU A 165 -11.55 23.98 12.01
C GLU A 165 -13.02 24.22 11.70
N THR A 166 -13.76 23.12 11.67
CA THR A 166 -15.20 23.15 11.81
C THR A 166 -15.53 22.84 13.25
N SER A 167 -16.16 23.78 13.95
CA SER A 167 -16.69 23.53 15.29
C SER A 167 -17.78 22.46 15.20
N LEU A 168 -17.73 21.46 16.08
CA LEU A 168 -18.73 20.40 16.09
C LEU A 168 -20.03 20.93 16.71
N SER A 169 -20.98 21.33 15.87
CA SER A 169 -22.36 21.67 16.28
C SER A 169 -23.24 20.41 16.33
N VAL A 170 -24.36 20.48 17.04
CA VAL A 170 -25.39 19.43 17.08
C VAL A 170 -25.84 19.04 15.67
N LYS A 171 -26.08 20.03 14.79
CA LYS A 171 -26.49 19.79 13.40
C LYS A 171 -25.41 19.08 12.58
N SER A 172 -24.16 19.52 12.67
CA SER A 172 -23.05 18.87 11.96
C SER A 172 -22.77 17.47 12.49
N LEU A 173 -22.93 17.26 13.80
CA LEU A 173 -22.76 15.94 14.40
C LEU A 173 -23.83 14.98 13.90
N GLN A 174 -25.10 15.40 13.86
CA GLN A 174 -26.18 14.55 13.33
C GLN A 174 -25.92 14.13 11.89
N TYR A 175 -25.50 15.07 11.03
CA TYR A 175 -25.13 14.75 9.65
C TYR A 175 -24.02 13.70 9.56
N LEU A 176 -22.99 13.78 10.41
CA LEU A 176 -21.91 12.81 10.43
C LEU A 176 -22.37 11.44 10.96
N LEU A 177 -23.24 11.42 11.98
CA LEU A 177 -23.84 10.18 12.50
C LEU A 177 -24.70 9.47 11.44
N ASP A 178 -25.42 10.23 10.61
CA ASP A 178 -26.22 9.66 9.51
C ASP A 178 -25.30 8.97 8.48
N ILE A 179 -24.14 9.56 8.15
CA ILE A 179 -23.13 8.94 7.29
C ILE A 179 -22.55 7.68 7.93
N GLU A 180 -22.24 7.71 9.23
CA GLU A 180 -21.76 6.54 9.97
C GLU A 180 -22.79 5.40 9.94
N ALA A 181 -24.07 5.69 10.14
CA ALA A 181 -25.14 4.70 10.10
C ALA A 181 -25.26 4.07 8.70
N GLN A 182 -25.29 4.88 7.64
CA GLN A 182 -25.37 4.40 6.26
C GLN A 182 -24.16 3.52 5.90
N THR A 183 -22.95 3.97 6.24
CA THR A 183 -21.72 3.20 5.93
C THR A 183 -21.61 1.93 6.76
N LYS A 184 -22.09 1.93 8.00
CA LYS A 184 -22.19 0.72 8.83
C LYS A 184 -23.19 -0.28 8.26
N GLU A 185 -24.34 0.17 7.78
CA GLU A 185 -25.31 -0.70 7.11
C GLU A 185 -24.71 -1.36 5.86
N ILE A 186 -24.00 -0.58 5.03
CA ILE A 186 -23.30 -1.11 3.85
C ILE A 186 -22.26 -2.16 4.26
N ARG A 187 -21.41 -1.87 5.26
CA ARG A 187 -20.43 -2.83 5.77
C ARG A 187 -21.07 -4.12 6.27
N ASN A 188 -22.18 -4.02 7.01
CA ASN A 188 -22.89 -5.20 7.50
C ASN A 188 -23.51 -6.02 6.36
N LYS A 189 -24.08 -5.37 5.34
CA LYS A 189 -24.59 -6.07 4.15
C LYS A 189 -23.47 -6.82 3.43
N LEU A 190 -22.30 -6.21 3.29
CA LEU A 190 -21.11 -6.85 2.70
C LEU A 190 -20.65 -8.07 3.53
N LEU A 191 -20.69 -7.98 4.86
CA LEU A 191 -20.35 -9.10 5.75
C LEU A 191 -21.38 -10.24 5.71
N GLN A 192 -22.68 -9.94 5.54
CA GLN A 192 -23.73 -10.97 5.49
C GLN A 192 -23.69 -11.81 4.19
N HIS A 193 -23.01 -11.33 3.14
CA HIS A 193 -22.86 -12.07 1.89
C HIS A 193 -21.64 -13.00 1.87
N SER A 194 -20.87 -13.12 2.98
CA SER A 194 -19.60 -13.85 2.98
C SER A 194 -19.68 -15.36 3.19
N ASP A 195 -20.78 -15.91 3.74
CA ASP A 195 -20.74 -17.27 4.33
C ASP A 195 -21.73 -18.31 3.73
N GLY A 196 -22.54 -17.95 2.73
CA GLY A 196 -23.66 -18.79 2.29
C GLY A 196 -23.41 -19.78 1.14
N ASP A 197 -22.66 -19.40 0.09
CA ASP A 197 -22.77 -20.09 -1.20
C ASP A 197 -21.47 -20.67 -1.78
N ILE A 198 -20.36 -20.61 -1.05
CA ILE A 198 -19.07 -21.12 -1.56
C ILE A 198 -18.47 -22.08 -0.53
N GLY A 199 -18.63 -23.39 -0.79
CA GLY A 199 -18.20 -24.50 0.05
C GLY A 199 -16.68 -24.60 0.26
N ILE A 200 -16.11 -23.67 1.02
CA ILE A 200 -14.74 -23.75 1.53
C ILE A 200 -14.84 -23.90 3.04
N LYS A 201 -14.68 -25.14 3.52
CA LYS A 201 -14.51 -25.43 4.96
C LYS A 201 -13.11 -24.96 5.39
N TYR A 202 -13.04 -23.85 6.11
CA TYR A 202 -11.87 -23.58 6.95
C TYR A 202 -12.04 -24.29 8.30
N ALA A 203 -10.94 -24.90 8.79
CA ALA A 203 -10.90 -25.51 10.11
C ALA A 203 -11.13 -24.43 11.20
N PRO A 204 -11.95 -24.69 12.23
CA PRO A 204 -12.19 -23.70 13.27
C PRO A 204 -11.01 -23.66 14.23
N SER A 205 -10.47 -22.47 14.47
CA SER A 205 -9.69 -22.15 15.67
C SER A 205 -10.02 -20.71 16.11
N PRO A 206 -9.78 -20.35 17.38
CA PRO A 206 -10.84 -20.15 18.36
C PRO A 206 -11.36 -18.71 18.41
N LYS A 207 -12.70 -18.58 18.53
CA LYS A 207 -13.45 -17.39 19.00
C LYS A 207 -12.81 -16.03 18.69
N GLU A 208 -12.81 -15.64 17.42
CA GLU A 208 -12.51 -14.27 16.99
C GLU A 208 -13.80 -13.46 16.77
N SER A 209 -14.60 -13.27 17.83
CA SER A 209 -15.66 -12.26 17.80
C SER A 209 -15.21 -10.90 18.36
N ASP A 210 -13.97 -10.79 18.85
CA ASP A 210 -13.46 -9.56 19.49
C ASP A 210 -12.28 -8.89 18.72
N ASN A 211 -11.82 -9.48 17.61
CA ASN A 211 -10.61 -9.05 16.89
C ASN A 211 -10.86 -8.28 15.58
N LEU A 212 -12.06 -7.73 15.35
CA LEU A 212 -12.24 -6.70 14.31
C LEU A 212 -11.38 -5.45 14.57
N SER A 213 -10.94 -5.25 15.82
CA SER A 213 -10.02 -4.18 16.21
C SER A 213 -8.59 -4.37 15.73
N GLN A 214 -8.17 -5.58 15.33
CA GLN A 214 -6.79 -5.85 14.88
C GLN A 214 -6.62 -5.56 13.37
N ILE A 215 -7.67 -5.77 12.57
CA ILE A 215 -7.70 -5.44 11.13
C ILE A 215 -7.68 -3.91 10.91
N ASP A 216 -8.17 -3.14 11.88
CA ASP A 216 -8.12 -1.67 11.86
C ASP A 216 -6.71 -1.09 12.21
N ILE A 217 -5.77 -1.90 12.71
CA ILE A 217 -4.44 -1.43 13.17
C ILE A 217 -3.48 -1.20 12.00
N ASP A 218 -3.56 -2.02 10.96
CA ASP A 218 -2.70 -1.86 9.78
C ASP A 218 -3.14 -0.66 8.91
N LEU A 219 -4.35 -0.13 9.14
CA LEU A 219 -4.87 1.07 8.47
C LEU A 219 -4.33 2.40 9.03
N GLU A 220 -3.75 2.42 10.24
CA GLU A 220 -3.27 3.64 10.89
C GLU A 220 -1.83 4.05 10.52
N ALA A 221 -1.08 3.21 9.79
CA ALA A 221 0.32 3.46 9.44
C ALA A 221 0.52 3.86 7.96
N GLY A 222 0.08 5.06 7.59
CA GLY A 222 0.62 5.83 6.46
C GLY A 222 0.34 5.31 5.05
N GLY A 223 -0.65 5.91 4.36
CA GLY A 223 -0.65 6.04 2.90
C GLY A 223 -0.53 4.75 2.05
N LEU A 224 -0.86 3.58 2.60
CA LEU A 224 -0.78 2.30 1.89
C LEU A 224 -1.63 2.29 0.62
N PHE A 225 -1.12 1.65 -0.43
CA PHE A 225 -1.84 1.40 -1.68
C PHE A 225 -3.15 0.67 -1.36
N LYS A 226 -4.29 1.36 -1.55
CA LYS A 226 -5.61 0.83 -1.16
C LYS A 226 -6.31 0.03 -2.27
N GLY A 227 -5.53 -0.44 -3.24
CA GLY A 227 -6.05 -1.22 -4.36
C GLY A 227 -6.44 -0.35 -5.54
N PHE A 228 -6.96 -1.00 -6.57
CA PHE A 228 -7.49 -0.33 -7.76
C PHE A 228 -8.98 -0.05 -7.54
N THR A 229 -9.36 1.22 -7.63
CA THR A 229 -10.77 1.63 -7.61
C THR A 229 -11.46 1.26 -8.93
N GLN A 230 -12.79 1.32 -8.97
CA GLN A 230 -13.53 1.17 -10.24
C GLN A 230 -13.11 2.23 -11.27
N GLU A 231 -12.81 3.46 -10.83
CA GLU A 231 -12.26 4.51 -11.68
C GLU A 231 -10.89 4.11 -12.26
N ASP A 232 -10.03 3.50 -11.46
CA ASP A 232 -8.74 3.00 -11.94
C ASP A 232 -8.92 1.94 -13.03
N TRP A 233 -9.82 0.96 -12.83
CA TRP A 233 -10.11 -0.06 -13.82
C TRP A 233 -10.71 0.53 -15.11
N SER A 234 -11.58 1.53 -14.98
CA SER A 234 -12.14 2.24 -16.13
C SER A 234 -11.07 2.96 -16.97
N ALA A 235 -9.91 3.29 -16.40
CA ALA A 235 -8.82 3.90 -17.17
C ALA A 235 -8.21 2.92 -18.19
N PHE A 236 -8.39 1.61 -17.98
CA PHE A 236 -8.00 0.55 -18.91
C PHE A 236 -9.13 0.19 -19.89
N ASP A 237 -10.32 0.75 -19.72
CA ASP A 237 -11.49 0.51 -20.56
C ASP A 237 -11.64 1.63 -21.60
N HIS A 238 -10.81 1.60 -22.63
CA HIS A 238 -10.84 2.63 -23.67
C HIS A 238 -11.11 2.06 -25.07
N GLY A 239 -11.57 0.80 -25.13
CA GLY A 239 -11.97 0.10 -26.35
C GLY A 239 -10.83 -0.21 -27.32
N PHE A 240 -11.13 -1.05 -28.32
CA PHE A 240 -10.21 -1.30 -29.42
C PHE A 240 -10.21 -0.10 -30.39
N ALA A 241 -9.21 0.76 -30.28
CA ALA A 241 -8.96 1.82 -31.23
C ALA A 241 -7.62 1.55 -31.92
N GLU A 242 -7.63 1.30 -33.22
CA GLU A 242 -6.43 1.24 -34.04
C GLU A 242 -5.64 2.55 -33.87
N ILE A 243 -4.37 2.47 -33.47
CA ILE A 243 -3.57 3.68 -33.30
C ILE A 243 -3.05 4.13 -34.65
N ASN A 244 -3.53 5.29 -35.10
CA ASN A 244 -3.11 5.93 -36.32
C ASN A 244 -2.47 7.30 -36.02
N LYS A 245 -2.05 8.01 -37.06
CA LYS A 245 -1.41 9.34 -36.90
C LYS A 245 -2.35 10.37 -36.26
N GLU A 246 -3.66 10.21 -36.39
CA GLU A 246 -4.66 11.18 -35.95
C GLU A 246 -4.98 11.05 -34.45
N ASN A 247 -4.91 9.83 -33.89
CA ASN A 247 -5.27 9.58 -32.49
C ASN A 247 -4.08 9.29 -31.54
N VAL A 248 -2.85 9.17 -32.05
CA VAL A 248 -1.67 8.79 -31.26
C VAL A 248 -1.41 9.73 -30.07
N GLU A 249 -1.62 11.04 -30.22
CA GLU A 249 -1.40 12.02 -29.14
C GLU A 249 -2.48 11.89 -28.06
N LYS A 250 -3.74 11.67 -28.44
CA LYS A 250 -4.83 11.41 -27.50
C LYS A 250 -4.57 10.13 -26.69
N VAL A 251 -4.06 9.08 -27.33
CA VAL A 251 -3.69 7.86 -26.61
C VAL A 251 -2.54 8.13 -25.66
N LYS A 252 -1.46 8.78 -26.09
CA LYS A 252 -0.35 9.18 -25.19
C LYS A 252 -0.82 9.96 -23.98
N GLU A 253 -1.79 10.85 -24.16
CA GLU A 253 -2.40 11.61 -23.08
C GLU A 253 -3.12 10.70 -22.08
N ILE A 254 -3.95 9.75 -22.54
CA ILE A 254 -4.60 8.76 -21.66
C ILE A 254 -3.55 7.97 -20.87
N LEU A 255 -2.47 7.52 -21.52
CA LEU A 255 -1.41 6.77 -20.85
C LEU A 255 -0.77 7.59 -19.74
N THR A 256 -0.35 8.80 -20.09
CA THR A 256 0.45 9.65 -19.21
C THR A 256 -0.39 10.22 -18.07
N LYS A 257 -1.63 10.64 -18.36
CA LYS A 257 -2.48 11.34 -17.39
C LYS A 257 -3.36 10.40 -16.58
N LYS A 258 -3.75 9.23 -17.11
CA LYS A 258 -4.65 8.30 -16.41
C LYS A 258 -3.94 7.03 -15.94
N ILE A 259 -3.24 6.32 -16.82
CA ILE A 259 -2.73 4.99 -16.49
C ILE A 259 -1.41 5.03 -15.70
N HIS A 260 -0.47 5.91 -16.06
CA HIS A 260 0.80 6.02 -15.35
C HIS A 260 0.63 6.32 -13.84
N PRO A 261 -0.24 7.25 -13.42
CA PRO A 261 -0.51 7.44 -12.00
C PRO A 261 -0.98 6.18 -11.28
N ILE A 262 -1.79 5.33 -11.93
CA ILE A 262 -2.30 4.09 -11.36
C ILE A 262 -1.15 3.10 -11.13
N LEU A 263 -0.31 2.88 -12.14
CA LEU A 263 0.85 1.99 -12.05
C LEU A 263 1.91 2.52 -11.08
N GLN A 264 2.08 3.84 -11.00
CA GLN A 264 2.99 4.49 -10.04
C GLN A 264 2.53 4.27 -8.60
N ARG A 265 1.23 4.44 -8.31
CA ARG A 265 0.68 4.12 -6.97
C ARG A 265 0.84 2.64 -6.62
N PHE A 266 0.68 1.74 -7.59
CA PHE A 266 0.92 0.33 -7.38
C PHE A 266 2.39 0.04 -7.01
N TYR A 267 3.33 0.63 -7.76
CA TYR A 267 4.76 0.54 -7.47
C TYR A 267 5.10 1.07 -6.08
N GLU A 268 4.55 2.22 -5.69
CA GLU A 268 4.72 2.77 -4.33
C GLU A 268 4.18 1.81 -3.28
N GLY A 269 3.03 1.17 -3.52
CA GLY A 269 2.51 0.11 -2.66
C GLY A 269 3.47 -1.06 -2.47
N LEU A 270 4.12 -1.50 -3.55
CA LEU A 270 5.13 -2.57 -3.48
C LEU A 270 6.33 -2.17 -2.61
N GLN A 271 6.74 -0.90 -2.60
CA GLN A 271 7.88 -0.43 -1.78
C GLN A 271 7.65 -0.61 -0.28
N PHE A 272 6.39 -0.66 0.16
CA PHE A 272 6.03 -0.88 1.56
C PHE A 272 5.76 -2.34 1.91
N SER A 273 5.79 -3.25 0.93
CA SER A 273 5.60 -4.68 1.18
C SER A 273 6.80 -5.29 1.90
N ARG A 274 6.58 -5.78 3.12
CA ARG A 274 7.62 -6.46 3.93
C ARG A 274 8.06 -7.80 3.31
N GLU A 275 7.20 -8.39 2.47
CA GLU A 275 7.45 -9.67 1.80
C GLU A 275 8.20 -9.52 0.48
N LEU A 276 8.52 -8.29 0.06
CA LEU A 276 9.17 -8.07 -1.22
C LEU A 276 10.59 -8.66 -1.21
N PRO A 277 10.90 -9.61 -2.10
CA PRO A 277 12.17 -10.34 -2.07
C PRO A 277 13.32 -9.55 -2.70
N ILE A 278 13.05 -8.34 -3.20
CA ILE A 278 14.00 -7.45 -3.85
C ILE A 278 13.94 -6.05 -3.26
N LYS A 279 15.06 -5.35 -3.36
CA LYS A 279 15.11 -3.91 -3.10
C LYS A 279 14.77 -3.17 -4.40
N LEU A 280 13.62 -2.50 -4.46
CA LEU A 280 13.20 -1.79 -5.67
C LEU A 280 14.14 -0.65 -6.09
N GLU A 281 14.98 -0.16 -5.18
CA GLU A 281 16.06 0.80 -5.48
C GLU A 281 17.15 0.24 -6.40
N ASP A 282 17.30 -1.09 -6.47
CA ASP A 282 18.25 -1.77 -7.35
C ASP A 282 17.71 -1.95 -8.78
N PHE A 283 16.49 -1.48 -9.04
CA PHE A 283 15.80 -1.63 -10.31
C PHE A 283 15.49 -0.26 -10.91
N ASP A 284 15.72 -0.13 -12.21
CA ASP A 284 15.08 0.89 -13.00
C ASP A 284 13.67 0.43 -13.33
N ARG A 285 12.77 1.40 -13.48
CA ARG A 285 11.37 1.16 -13.77
C ARG A 285 10.91 2.02 -14.93
N GLY A 286 9.87 1.55 -15.59
CA GLY A 286 9.10 2.39 -16.47
C GLY A 286 7.76 1.78 -16.79
N TYR A 287 7.04 2.49 -17.64
CA TYR A 287 5.68 2.14 -18.03
C TYR A 287 5.67 1.89 -19.52
N SER A 288 4.82 0.95 -19.95
CA SER A 288 4.64 0.66 -21.36
C SER A 288 4.23 1.90 -22.14
N LEU A 289 5.14 2.38 -22.98
CA LEU A 289 4.86 3.35 -24.05
C LEU A 289 4.87 2.68 -25.43
N ASN A 290 5.04 1.35 -25.48
CA ASN A 290 5.34 0.61 -26.70
C ASN A 290 4.25 0.78 -27.77
N ARG A 291 4.65 1.29 -28.94
CA ARG A 291 3.74 1.60 -30.06
C ARG A 291 3.17 0.35 -30.72
N TRP A 292 3.82 -0.81 -30.59
CA TRP A 292 3.38 -2.07 -31.21
C TRP A 292 2.28 -2.76 -30.40
N VAL A 293 2.49 -2.92 -29.08
CA VAL A 293 1.49 -3.47 -28.14
C VAL A 293 0.17 -2.70 -28.22
N LYS A 294 0.26 -1.41 -28.51
CA LYS A 294 -0.88 -0.50 -28.67
C LYS A 294 -1.84 -0.84 -29.82
N ASN A 295 -1.37 -1.46 -30.90
CA ASN A 295 -2.23 -1.81 -32.04
C ASN A 295 -3.03 -3.10 -31.81
N TYR A 296 -2.55 -3.97 -30.90
CA TYR A 296 -3.14 -5.29 -30.67
C TYR A 296 -3.82 -5.43 -29.31
N PHE A 297 -3.35 -4.71 -28.29
CA PHE A 297 -3.86 -4.78 -26.92
C PHE A 297 -4.10 -3.37 -26.35
N PRO A 298 -5.17 -2.69 -26.80
CA PRO A 298 -5.48 -1.36 -26.32
C PRO A 298 -5.69 -1.37 -24.81
N ASN A 299 -6.43 -2.32 -24.26
CA ASN A 299 -6.82 -2.34 -22.85
C ASN A 299 -5.76 -2.97 -21.90
N TYR A 300 -4.48 -2.98 -22.28
CA TYR A 300 -3.39 -3.61 -21.53
C TYR A 300 -2.21 -2.66 -21.30
N ARG A 301 -1.82 -2.41 -20.05
CA ARG A 301 -0.57 -1.70 -19.74
C ARG A 301 0.23 -2.42 -18.70
N TYR A 302 1.51 -2.10 -18.64
CA TYR A 302 2.41 -2.73 -17.71
C TYR A 302 3.43 -1.76 -17.11
N LEU A 303 3.78 -2.07 -15.87
CA LEU A 303 4.96 -1.60 -15.17
C LEU A 303 6.05 -2.65 -15.38
N TRP A 304 7.24 -2.23 -15.80
CA TRP A 304 8.39 -3.10 -15.92
C TRP A 304 9.49 -2.68 -14.94
N LEU A 305 10.26 -3.66 -14.46
CA LEU A 305 11.41 -3.50 -13.60
C LEU A 305 12.61 -4.21 -14.23
N VAL A 306 13.70 -3.48 -14.43
CA VAL A 306 14.98 -3.99 -14.97
C VAL A 306 16.09 -3.68 -13.97
N ARG A 307 17.01 -4.61 -13.75
CA ARG A 307 18.12 -4.40 -12.79
C ARG A 307 18.99 -3.22 -13.23
N LYS A 308 19.27 -2.28 -12.31
CA LYS A 308 20.12 -1.11 -12.58
C LYS A 308 21.50 -1.53 -13.05
N ARG A 309 22.02 -0.77 -14.00
CA ARG A 309 23.37 -0.95 -14.53
C ARG A 309 24.14 0.35 -14.45
N LYS A 310 25.38 0.29 -13.94
CA LYS A 310 26.25 1.46 -13.78
C LYS A 310 26.69 2.07 -15.12
N ASP A 311 26.56 1.34 -16.23
CA ASP A 311 27.19 1.62 -17.52
C ASP A 311 26.19 2.03 -18.64
N LYS A 312 24.91 2.24 -18.34
CA LYS A 312 23.89 2.51 -19.37
C LYS A 312 23.03 3.75 -19.08
N ASN A 313 22.66 4.44 -20.17
CA ASN A 313 21.65 5.50 -20.22
C ASN A 313 20.24 4.98 -19.87
N PRO A 314 19.27 5.87 -19.58
CA PRO A 314 17.93 5.49 -19.12
C PRO A 314 17.27 4.43 -20.01
N ILE A 315 16.72 3.41 -19.34
CA ILE A 315 16.62 2.04 -19.79
C ILE A 315 15.42 1.77 -20.72
N GLN A 316 15.67 0.99 -21.77
CA GLN A 316 14.65 0.21 -22.49
C GLN A 316 14.58 -1.20 -21.87
N HIS A 317 13.39 -1.73 -21.60
CA HIS A 317 13.22 -3.10 -21.10
C HIS A 317 13.29 -4.15 -22.21
N ILE A 318 13.05 -3.75 -23.46
CA ILE A 318 13.10 -4.66 -24.60
C ILE A 318 14.53 -5.15 -24.80
N GLY A 319 14.68 -6.47 -24.84
CA GLY A 319 15.93 -7.20 -24.90
C GLY A 319 16.70 -7.28 -23.59
N GLU A 320 16.10 -6.84 -22.48
CA GLU A 320 16.66 -6.95 -21.13
C GLU A 320 15.78 -7.86 -20.26
N PRO A 321 16.36 -8.63 -19.32
CA PRO A 321 15.54 -9.42 -18.43
C PRO A 321 14.74 -8.52 -17.49
N SER A 322 13.45 -8.77 -17.43
CA SER A 322 12.48 -7.86 -16.82
C SER A 322 11.51 -8.62 -15.92
N LEU A 323 11.12 -7.98 -14.81
CA LEU A 323 9.88 -8.31 -14.10
C LEU A 323 8.80 -7.37 -14.64
N ILE A 324 7.70 -7.93 -15.13
CA ILE A 324 6.61 -7.18 -15.75
C ILE A 324 5.33 -7.44 -14.98
N ILE A 325 4.68 -6.35 -14.56
CA ILE A 325 3.37 -6.36 -13.93
C ILE A 325 2.38 -5.79 -14.92
N GLY A 326 1.54 -6.67 -15.46
CA GLY A 326 0.51 -6.38 -16.45
C GLY A 326 -0.85 -6.13 -15.82
N ILE A 327 -1.57 -5.15 -16.31
CA ILE A 327 -2.92 -4.81 -15.88
C ILE A 327 -3.76 -4.54 -17.11
N GLY A 328 -4.97 -5.10 -17.16
CA GLY A 328 -5.88 -4.81 -18.24
C GLY A 328 -7.31 -5.25 -17.98
N LYS A 329 -8.13 -5.08 -19.03
CA LYS A 329 -9.53 -5.50 -19.05
C LYS A 329 -9.79 -6.39 -20.26
N ASP A 330 -10.35 -7.56 -20.01
CA ASP A 330 -10.81 -8.53 -21.00
C ASP A 330 -12.34 -8.44 -21.09
N GLU A 331 -12.89 -8.34 -22.31
CA GLU A 331 -14.33 -8.16 -22.51
C GLU A 331 -15.18 -9.32 -21.96
N LYS A 332 -14.62 -10.54 -21.94
CA LYS A 332 -15.34 -11.75 -21.50
C LYS A 332 -15.03 -12.14 -20.06
N LYS A 333 -13.79 -11.91 -19.63
CA LYS A 333 -13.27 -12.36 -18.33
C LYS A 333 -13.13 -11.24 -17.30
N GLY A 334 -13.45 -10.00 -17.67
CA GLY A 334 -13.39 -8.84 -16.78
C GLY A 334 -11.97 -8.30 -16.59
N ASN A 335 -11.75 -7.64 -15.46
CA ASN A 335 -10.45 -7.07 -15.13
C ASN A 335 -9.43 -8.19 -14.89
N TRP A 336 -8.19 -7.98 -15.27
CA TRP A 336 -7.13 -8.95 -15.03
C TRP A 336 -5.83 -8.29 -14.65
N PHE A 337 -5.07 -9.04 -13.87
CA PHE A 337 -3.75 -8.68 -13.36
C PHE A 337 -2.79 -9.81 -13.69
N GLU A 338 -1.58 -9.49 -14.12
CA GLU A 338 -0.56 -10.46 -14.49
C GLU A 338 0.77 -10.06 -13.87
N ILE A 339 1.54 -11.07 -13.47
CA ILE A 339 2.95 -10.90 -13.19
C ILE A 339 3.74 -11.91 -14.02
N ARG A 340 4.84 -11.46 -14.61
CA ARG A 340 5.71 -12.31 -15.42
C ARG A 340 7.18 -11.93 -15.32
N ALA A 341 8.04 -12.89 -15.60
CA ALA A 341 9.47 -12.68 -15.78
C ALA A 341 9.96 -13.36 -17.05
N GLY A 342 10.93 -12.73 -17.70
CA GLY A 342 11.56 -13.23 -18.92
C GLY A 342 12.31 -12.13 -19.64
N VAL A 343 12.46 -12.29 -20.95
CA VAL A 343 13.08 -11.30 -21.84
C VAL A 343 12.07 -10.99 -22.93
N GLU A 344 11.67 -9.71 -23.03
CA GLU A 344 10.81 -9.21 -24.10
C GLU A 344 11.68 -8.96 -25.33
N GLU A 345 11.41 -9.61 -26.46
CA GLU A 345 12.25 -9.57 -27.66
C GLU A 345 11.90 -8.39 -28.58
N LEU A 346 12.81 -8.04 -29.49
CA LEU A 346 12.67 -6.85 -30.36
C LEU A 346 11.63 -7.00 -31.49
N ASN A 347 10.83 -8.08 -31.50
CA ASN A 347 10.00 -8.48 -32.65
C ASN A 347 10.80 -8.51 -33.97
N GLU A 348 12.06 -8.93 -33.87
CA GLU A 348 12.96 -9.17 -34.99
C GLU A 348 13.29 -10.66 -35.03
N PRO A 349 13.62 -11.27 -36.18
CA PRO A 349 14.02 -12.68 -36.29
C PRO A 349 15.43 -12.96 -35.70
N LYS A 350 15.84 -12.24 -34.66
CA LYS A 350 17.05 -12.50 -33.89
C LYS A 350 16.89 -12.35 -32.36
N LEU A 351 17.28 -13.39 -31.60
CA LEU A 351 17.21 -13.36 -30.15
C LEU A 351 18.14 -12.27 -29.64
N THR A 352 17.67 -11.49 -28.68
CA THR A 352 18.53 -10.58 -27.94
C THR A 352 19.60 -11.37 -27.20
N LYS A 353 20.68 -10.67 -26.83
CA LYS A 353 21.77 -11.28 -26.07
C LYS A 353 21.25 -11.97 -24.81
N PHE A 354 20.32 -11.34 -24.10
CA PHE A 354 19.76 -11.86 -22.87
C PHE A 354 18.77 -13.00 -23.11
N GLY A 355 17.94 -12.95 -24.15
CA GLY A 355 17.06 -14.07 -24.49
C GLY A 355 17.84 -15.34 -24.83
N ARG A 356 18.88 -15.21 -25.67
CA ARG A 356 19.78 -16.34 -25.97
C ARG A 356 20.47 -16.87 -24.71
N GLN A 357 20.97 -15.97 -23.88
CA GLN A 357 21.64 -16.31 -22.63
C GLN A 357 20.70 -17.06 -21.66
N PHE A 358 19.47 -16.58 -21.53
CA PHE A 358 18.43 -17.19 -20.70
C PHE A 358 18.14 -18.62 -21.12
N LEU A 359 17.94 -18.87 -22.43
CA LEU A 359 17.69 -20.21 -22.95
C LEU A 359 18.86 -21.17 -22.75
N LEU A 360 20.09 -20.70 -22.97
CA LEU A 360 21.28 -21.50 -22.72
C LEU A 360 21.44 -21.83 -21.22
N ASN A 361 21.13 -20.89 -20.33
CA ASN A 361 21.16 -21.11 -18.89
C ASN A 361 20.09 -22.11 -18.44
N ILE A 362 18.87 -22.03 -18.99
CA ILE A 362 17.83 -23.04 -18.74
C ILE A 362 18.31 -24.41 -19.23
N LYS A 363 18.89 -24.50 -20.43
CA LYS A 363 19.41 -25.77 -20.97
C LYS A 363 20.52 -26.36 -20.10
N GLN A 364 21.40 -25.51 -19.56
CA GLN A 364 22.49 -25.93 -18.68
C GLN A 364 21.96 -26.41 -17.32
N ASP A 365 20.97 -25.73 -16.74
CA ASP A 365 20.37 -26.03 -15.43
C ASP A 365 18.96 -26.62 -15.56
N ILE A 366 18.79 -27.53 -16.53
CA ILE A 366 17.47 -27.98 -16.99
C ILE A 366 16.70 -28.74 -15.90
N SER A 367 17.38 -29.58 -15.11
CA SER A 367 16.72 -30.37 -14.05
C SER A 367 16.16 -29.43 -12.97
N ARG A 368 16.99 -28.52 -12.44
CA ARG A 368 16.54 -27.54 -11.44
C ARG A 368 15.45 -26.63 -11.99
N THR A 369 15.54 -26.26 -13.27
CA THR A 369 14.53 -25.41 -13.90
C THR A 369 13.18 -26.11 -13.97
N ILE A 370 13.13 -27.40 -14.30
CA ILE A 370 11.89 -28.19 -14.28
C ILE A 370 11.33 -28.27 -12.87
N ASP A 371 12.16 -28.63 -11.89
CA ASP A 371 11.74 -28.74 -10.49
C ASP A 371 11.16 -27.40 -10.00
N THR A 372 11.82 -26.28 -10.35
CA THR A 372 11.37 -24.94 -10.00
C THR A 372 10.02 -24.62 -10.67
N LEU A 373 9.88 -24.87 -11.98
CA LEU A 373 8.62 -24.66 -12.72
C LEU A 373 7.47 -25.47 -12.11
N GLN A 374 7.68 -26.76 -11.86
CA GLN A 374 6.65 -27.64 -11.30
C GLN A 374 6.27 -27.25 -9.87
N SER A 375 7.21 -26.69 -9.09
CA SER A 375 6.95 -26.22 -7.71
C SER A 375 6.06 -24.96 -7.63
N LEU A 376 5.91 -24.20 -8.73
CA LEU A 376 5.10 -22.98 -8.75
C LEU A 376 3.60 -23.25 -8.50
N GLY A 377 3.13 -24.46 -8.79
CA GLY A 377 1.75 -24.87 -8.55
C GLY A 377 0.76 -24.36 -9.60
N GLU A 378 -0.51 -24.25 -9.22
CA GLU A 378 -1.59 -23.92 -10.15
C GLU A 378 -1.65 -22.43 -10.52
N GLY A 379 -2.05 -22.16 -11.76
CA GLY A 379 -2.20 -20.81 -12.31
C GLY A 379 -0.92 -20.23 -12.93
N TRP A 380 0.20 -20.95 -12.90
CA TRP A 380 1.45 -20.58 -13.54
C TRP A 380 1.62 -21.22 -14.90
N PHE A 381 2.05 -20.42 -15.87
CA PHE A 381 2.24 -20.83 -17.26
C PHE A 381 3.61 -20.41 -17.78
N LEU A 382 4.26 -21.30 -18.52
CA LEU A 382 5.31 -20.92 -19.46
C LEU A 382 4.63 -20.55 -20.76
N THR A 383 4.88 -19.33 -21.23
CA THR A 383 4.24 -18.82 -22.44
C THR A 383 5.27 -18.42 -23.46
N HIS A 384 4.97 -18.74 -24.70
CA HIS A 384 5.83 -18.50 -25.84
C HIS A 384 4.96 -18.18 -27.07
N GLU A 385 5.36 -17.23 -27.90
CA GLU A 385 4.74 -17.08 -29.24
C GLU A 385 5.44 -18.02 -30.23
N ASN A 386 4.75 -18.45 -31.28
CA ASN A 386 5.36 -19.21 -32.36
C ASN A 386 5.81 -18.29 -33.50
N LYS A 387 5.05 -17.22 -33.76
CA LYS A 387 5.38 -16.14 -34.68
C LYS A 387 4.96 -14.81 -34.08
N ILE A 388 5.62 -13.74 -34.50
CA ILE A 388 5.33 -12.37 -34.07
C ILE A 388 3.85 -12.06 -34.32
N GLY A 389 3.13 -11.71 -33.25
CA GLY A 389 1.72 -11.31 -33.32
C GLY A 389 0.73 -12.47 -33.36
N GLU A 390 1.19 -13.72 -33.24
CA GLU A 390 0.29 -14.85 -32.96
C GLU A 390 -0.08 -14.92 -31.47
N THR A 391 -1.22 -15.53 -31.18
CA THR A 391 -1.61 -15.82 -29.80
C THR A 391 -0.55 -16.70 -29.13
N TYR A 392 -0.08 -16.30 -27.95
CA TYR A 392 0.83 -17.09 -27.14
C TYR A 392 0.31 -18.51 -26.94
N SER A 393 1.18 -19.49 -27.13
CA SER A 393 0.98 -20.83 -26.59
C SER A 393 1.25 -20.80 -25.08
N GLU A 394 0.40 -21.46 -24.31
CA GLU A 394 0.53 -21.54 -22.85
C GLU A 394 0.70 -23.00 -22.44
N ILE A 395 1.75 -23.26 -21.66
CA ILE A 395 1.99 -24.58 -21.07
C ILE A 395 1.93 -24.41 -19.56
N ALA A 396 0.96 -25.07 -18.91
CA ALA A 396 0.88 -25.08 -17.47
C ALA A 396 2.19 -25.63 -16.88
N THR A 397 2.80 -24.91 -15.94
CA THR A 397 4.14 -25.23 -15.44
C THR A 397 4.23 -26.60 -14.78
N LYS A 398 3.15 -27.05 -14.12
CA LYS A 398 2.99 -28.42 -13.59
C LYS A 398 3.06 -29.52 -14.64
N ASN A 399 2.81 -29.21 -15.91
CA ASN A 399 2.82 -30.15 -17.03
C ASN A 399 4.12 -30.09 -17.84
N ILE A 400 5.08 -29.24 -17.47
CA ILE A 400 6.35 -29.11 -18.21
C ILE A 400 7.23 -30.32 -17.89
N SER A 401 7.59 -31.07 -18.93
CA SER A 401 8.58 -32.14 -18.87
C SER A 401 9.93 -31.67 -19.43
N ARG A 402 10.99 -32.44 -19.18
CA ARG A 402 12.32 -32.20 -19.73
C ARG A 402 12.32 -32.13 -21.26
N GLU A 403 11.63 -33.07 -21.89
CA GLU A 403 11.53 -33.15 -23.34
C GLU A 403 10.81 -31.94 -23.92
N ILE A 404 9.67 -31.54 -23.33
CA ILE A 404 8.91 -30.35 -23.76
C ILE A 404 9.79 -29.11 -23.70
N LEU A 405 10.48 -28.89 -22.58
CA LEU A 405 11.30 -27.70 -22.38
C LEU A 405 12.54 -27.68 -23.27
N LEU A 406 13.23 -28.81 -23.47
CA LEU A 406 14.37 -28.90 -24.38
C LEU A 406 13.95 -28.67 -25.83
N ASN A 407 12.86 -29.28 -26.28
CA ASN A 407 12.35 -29.08 -27.65
C ASN A 407 11.99 -27.61 -27.90
N LEU A 408 11.38 -26.95 -26.92
CA LEU A 408 11.11 -25.52 -26.99
C LEU A 408 12.40 -24.71 -27.11
N ILE A 409 13.39 -24.97 -26.25
CA ILE A 409 14.67 -24.25 -26.27
C ILE A 409 15.42 -24.46 -27.60
N GLU A 410 15.49 -25.70 -28.09
CA GLU A 410 16.14 -26.00 -29.37
C GLU A 410 15.45 -25.30 -30.53
N ALA A 411 14.12 -25.26 -30.54
CA ALA A 411 13.36 -24.53 -31.57
C ALA A 411 13.78 -23.05 -31.61
N TYR A 412 13.91 -22.39 -30.46
CA TYR A 412 14.33 -20.99 -30.38
C TYR A 412 15.81 -20.77 -30.71
N LEU A 413 16.69 -21.71 -30.37
CA LEU A 413 18.12 -21.58 -30.63
C LEU A 413 18.51 -21.91 -32.08
N THR A 414 17.74 -22.74 -32.77
CA THR A 414 18.05 -23.25 -34.12
C THR A 414 17.24 -22.59 -35.25
N ASP A 415 15.98 -22.22 -35.01
CA ASP A 415 15.09 -21.67 -36.04
C ASP A 415 15.02 -20.14 -35.98
N GLN A 416 16.01 -19.48 -36.56
CA GLN A 416 16.05 -18.01 -36.64
C GLN A 416 15.26 -17.43 -37.83
N ARG A 417 14.62 -18.25 -38.67
CA ARG A 417 14.11 -17.76 -39.97
C ARG A 417 12.68 -17.21 -39.91
N GLU A 418 11.86 -17.56 -38.92
CA GLU A 418 10.47 -17.07 -38.82
C GLU A 418 9.93 -16.85 -37.41
N ARG A 419 10.70 -17.16 -36.36
CA ARG A 419 10.16 -17.23 -35.00
C ARG A 419 11.02 -16.44 -34.04
N ILE A 420 10.53 -15.28 -33.60
CA ILE A 420 10.96 -14.68 -32.34
C ILE A 420 9.77 -14.09 -31.64
N ALA A 421 9.77 -14.39 -30.37
CA ALA A 421 8.60 -14.49 -29.56
C ALA A 421 9.06 -14.41 -28.12
N ASP A 422 8.27 -13.76 -27.30
CA ASP A 422 8.62 -13.61 -25.91
C ASP A 422 8.51 -14.96 -25.19
N ILE A 423 9.53 -15.34 -24.41
CA ILE A 423 9.44 -16.45 -23.47
C ILE A 423 9.30 -15.88 -22.06
N HIS A 424 8.16 -16.17 -21.45
CA HIS A 424 7.81 -15.68 -20.14
C HIS A 424 7.31 -16.81 -19.23
N ILE A 425 7.68 -16.74 -17.96
CA ILE A 425 6.97 -17.44 -16.90
C ILE A 425 5.99 -16.43 -16.32
N ARG A 426 4.69 -16.75 -16.33
CA ARG A 426 3.65 -15.81 -15.91
C ARG A 426 2.55 -16.44 -15.08
N ARG A 427 1.92 -15.61 -14.27
CA ARG A 427 0.67 -15.91 -13.55
C ARG A 427 -0.33 -14.81 -13.83
N LYS A 428 -1.54 -15.20 -14.22
CA LYS A 428 -2.64 -14.28 -14.50
C LYS A 428 -3.78 -14.50 -13.53
N TYR A 429 -4.29 -13.41 -13.02
CA TYR A 429 -5.41 -13.30 -12.10
C TYR A 429 -6.56 -12.64 -12.83
N TYR A 430 -7.73 -13.27 -12.82
CA TYR A 430 -8.97 -12.67 -13.29
C TYR A 430 -9.77 -12.16 -12.09
N LEU A 431 -10.18 -10.90 -12.16
CA LEU A 431 -10.94 -10.19 -11.15
C LEU A 431 -12.34 -10.01 -11.74
N ASN A 432 -13.25 -10.92 -11.40
CA ASN A 432 -14.63 -10.87 -11.90
C ASN A 432 -15.31 -9.56 -11.46
N ASP A 433 -16.10 -8.95 -12.34
CA ASP A 433 -16.80 -7.66 -12.14
C ASP A 433 -17.90 -7.68 -11.05
N SER A 434 -18.00 -8.72 -10.21
CA SER A 434 -18.89 -8.66 -9.06
C SER A 434 -18.43 -7.54 -8.12
N SER A 435 -19.37 -6.74 -7.63
CA SER A 435 -19.14 -5.56 -6.77
C SER A 435 -18.27 -5.81 -5.54
N ASP A 436 -18.05 -7.07 -5.16
CA ASP A 436 -17.21 -7.50 -4.05
C ASP A 436 -15.71 -7.61 -4.43
N ALA A 437 -15.35 -7.68 -5.71
CA ALA A 437 -13.96 -7.78 -6.18
C ALA A 437 -13.20 -6.43 -6.25
N ALA A 438 -13.91 -5.30 -6.15
CA ALA A 438 -13.31 -3.96 -6.29
C ALA A 438 -12.58 -3.48 -5.03
N ILE A 439 -12.83 -4.10 -3.88
CA ILE A 439 -12.31 -3.66 -2.57
C ILE A 439 -11.52 -4.78 -1.87
N LEU A 440 -11.88 -6.05 -2.09
CA LEU A 440 -11.11 -7.23 -1.69
C LEU A 440 -10.16 -7.60 -2.85
N LEU A 441 -8.86 -7.33 -2.88
CA LEU A 441 -7.90 -7.19 -1.80
C LEU A 441 -6.67 -6.42 -2.30
N SER A 442 -6.54 -5.16 -1.90
CA SER A 442 -5.35 -4.34 -2.17
C SER A 442 -4.07 -4.92 -1.60
N GLU A 443 -4.11 -5.33 -0.33
CA GLU A 443 -3.00 -5.98 0.36
C GLU A 443 -2.71 -7.36 -0.22
N LYS A 444 -3.73 -8.16 -0.56
CA LYS A 444 -3.49 -9.48 -1.16
C LYS A 444 -2.92 -9.37 -2.55
N ILE A 445 -3.28 -8.36 -3.36
CA ILE A 445 -2.60 -8.16 -4.65
C ILE A 445 -1.14 -7.81 -4.42
N ILE A 446 -0.82 -6.87 -3.52
CA ILE A 446 0.58 -6.50 -3.21
C ILE A 446 1.36 -7.69 -2.62
N PHE A 447 0.77 -8.41 -1.68
CA PHE A 447 1.33 -9.60 -1.03
C PHE A 447 1.52 -10.75 -2.02
N ASN A 448 0.49 -11.07 -2.82
CA ASN A 448 0.58 -12.09 -3.87
C ASN A 448 1.64 -11.69 -4.90
N THR A 449 1.68 -10.42 -5.30
CA THR A 449 2.70 -9.91 -6.23
C THR A 449 4.09 -10.09 -5.64
N ALA A 450 4.30 -9.74 -4.37
CA ALA A 450 5.59 -9.93 -3.70
C ALA A 450 6.00 -11.42 -3.64
N ASN A 451 5.07 -12.31 -3.30
CA ASN A 451 5.30 -13.75 -3.28
C ASN A 451 5.53 -14.35 -4.68
N ASP A 452 4.79 -13.89 -5.68
CA ASP A 452 4.98 -14.30 -7.07
C ASP A 452 6.33 -13.78 -7.60
N MET A 453 6.75 -12.56 -7.24
CA MET A 453 8.09 -12.04 -7.57
C MET A 453 9.17 -12.96 -7.01
N LYS A 454 9.02 -13.44 -5.78
CA LYS A 454 9.97 -14.38 -5.16
C LYS A 454 10.10 -15.65 -5.96
N SER A 455 8.97 -16.15 -6.45
CA SER A 455 8.89 -17.33 -7.31
C SER A 455 9.52 -17.11 -8.68
N LEU A 456 9.46 -15.87 -9.19
CA LEU A 456 10.02 -15.47 -10.48
C LEU A 456 11.50 -15.13 -10.46
N LEU A 457 12.09 -14.81 -9.29
CA LEU A 457 13.48 -14.37 -9.20
C LEU A 457 14.48 -15.39 -9.75
N TYR A 458 14.21 -16.69 -9.60
CA TYR A 458 15.05 -17.72 -10.19
C TYR A 458 15.22 -17.52 -11.71
N PHE A 459 14.12 -17.33 -12.43
CA PHE A 459 14.15 -17.15 -13.89
C PHE A 459 14.75 -15.80 -14.28
N PHE A 460 14.43 -14.75 -13.52
CA PHE A 460 15.01 -13.43 -13.72
C PHE A 460 16.54 -13.44 -13.57
N ASP A 461 17.07 -14.15 -12.57
CA ASP A 461 18.50 -14.27 -12.33
C ASP A 461 19.18 -15.22 -13.33
N LEU A 462 18.51 -16.29 -13.77
CA LEU A 462 18.99 -17.13 -14.87
C LEU A 462 19.22 -16.31 -16.13
N ALA A 463 18.36 -15.35 -16.45
CA ALA A 463 18.55 -14.50 -17.62
C ALA A 463 19.77 -13.57 -17.49
N HIS A 464 20.16 -13.19 -16.26
CA HIS A 464 21.33 -12.34 -15.99
C HIS A 464 22.66 -13.12 -15.87
N LYS A 465 22.61 -14.43 -15.60
CA LYS A 465 23.79 -15.27 -15.40
C LYS A 465 24.61 -15.33 -16.69
N ARG A 466 25.90 -14.97 -16.63
CA ARG A 466 26.83 -15.15 -17.74
C ARG A 466 27.29 -16.61 -17.77
N ILE A 467 27.26 -17.24 -18.95
CA ILE A 467 27.89 -18.55 -19.21
C ILE A 467 29.38 -18.37 -19.44
#